data_AF-A0AAJ6DD51-F1
#
_entry.id   AF-A0AAJ6DD51-F1
#
_cell.length_a   1.000
_cell.length_b   1.000
_cell.length_c   1.000
_cell.angle_alpha   90.00
_cell.angle_beta   90.00
_cell.angle_gamma   90.00
#
_symmetry.space_group_name_H-M   'P 1'
#
loop_
_entity.id
_entity.type
_entity.pdbx_description
1 polymer ?
#
loop_
_entity_poly.entity_id
_entity_poly.type
_entity_poly.pdbx_seq_one_letter_code
_entity_poly.pdbx_strand_id
1 'polypeptide(L)'
;MQAPYPRRGKSRSRLGSRSHHHRGHRRSPGIGRSASRRRKSSRRTTGTVVVAALVLMGLLVVFGLFPDQSTSTEVDAQDRTAEELLDHLQTGDRDFSAEYQREYFGDGWLDLDGDGCSTRNEILARDLHNVTYRSGTDDCVVDSGVLEDLYTGQTLTFQRGEDTSSEVQIDHVVALSDAWQKGAQELSEDQRHRFANDPLNLEAVSGPVNTAKSNSDASEWLPPDPESHCEYAGRQISVKAKYELWVTAEERQALENILQTCPDQPGYESAV
;
A
#
# COMPACT_ATOMS: atom_id res chain seq x y z
N MET A 1 15.78 -22.86 36.84
CA MET A 1 14.99 -22.35 37.99
C MET A 1 14.08 -21.25 37.45
N GLN A 2 12.84 -21.59 37.12
CA GLN A 2 11.84 -20.69 36.56
C GLN A 2 10.93 -20.16 37.67
N ALA A 3 10.78 -18.84 37.75
CA ALA A 3 9.83 -18.18 38.63
C ALA A 3 8.54 -17.85 37.86
N PRO A 4 7.34 -18.05 38.43
CA PRO A 4 6.07 -17.80 37.75
C PRO A 4 5.55 -16.36 37.96
N TYR A 5 5.03 -15.75 36.90
CA TYR A 5 4.28 -14.49 36.94
C TYR A 5 2.83 -14.70 37.42
N PRO A 6 2.27 -13.81 38.28
CA PRO A 6 0.89 -13.94 38.76
C PRO A 6 -0.13 -13.18 37.89
N ARG A 7 -1.31 -13.80 37.73
CA ARG A 7 -2.54 -13.22 37.14
C ARG A 7 -3.20 -12.19 38.08
N ARG A 8 -3.64 -11.06 37.53
CA ARG A 8 -4.74 -10.18 38.01
C ARG A 8 -5.46 -9.67 36.76
N GLY A 9 -6.76 -9.50 36.63
CA GLY A 9 -7.88 -9.47 37.57
C GLY A 9 -8.88 -8.47 36.97
N LYS A 10 -9.96 -8.97 36.35
CA LYS A 10 -11.00 -8.16 35.69
C LYS A 10 -11.73 -7.27 36.70
N SER A 11 -11.88 -5.97 36.40
CA SER A 11 -12.83 -5.09 37.10
C SER A 11 -13.83 -4.50 36.10
N ARG A 12 -15.11 -4.77 36.37
CA ARG A 12 -16.30 -4.20 35.70
C ARG A 12 -16.77 -2.99 36.51
N SER A 13 -17.09 -1.89 35.83
CA SER A 13 -17.94 -0.81 36.36
C SER A 13 -18.68 -0.14 35.19
N ARG A 14 -19.96 -0.46 34.99
CA ARG A 14 -21.15 0.33 35.37
C ARG A 14 -21.35 1.61 34.53
N LEU A 15 -22.17 1.50 33.47
CA LEU A 15 -22.86 2.64 32.85
C LEU A 15 -24.03 3.08 33.74
N GLY A 16 -24.12 4.39 33.98
CA GLY A 16 -25.24 5.05 34.65
C GLY A 16 -25.94 6.03 33.72
N SER A 17 -27.26 5.89 33.67
CA SER A 17 -28.32 6.71 33.06
C SER A 17 -28.12 8.22 33.01
N ARG A 18 -28.70 8.88 31.98
CA ARG A 18 -29.93 9.70 32.13
C ARG A 18 -30.38 10.38 30.83
N SER A 19 -31.64 10.16 30.48
CA SER A 19 -32.46 10.96 29.55
C SER A 19 -32.97 12.24 30.21
N HIS A 20 -33.16 13.32 29.45
CA HIS A 20 -34.22 14.31 29.72
C HIS A 20 -34.69 15.05 28.45
N HIS A 21 -36.01 15.03 28.26
CA HIS A 21 -36.84 15.84 27.37
C HIS A 21 -36.77 17.35 27.64
N HIS A 22 -36.96 18.21 26.62
CA HIS A 22 -38.21 19.01 26.49
C HIS A 22 -38.34 19.87 25.21
N ARG A 23 -39.59 19.88 24.70
CA ARG A 23 -40.31 20.81 23.80
C ARG A 23 -39.90 22.30 23.95
N GLY A 24 -40.10 23.23 23.01
CA GLY A 24 -40.83 23.28 21.74
C GLY A 24 -41.19 24.74 21.36
N HIS A 25 -41.52 24.94 20.07
CA HIS A 25 -42.30 26.04 19.44
C HIS A 25 -41.88 27.52 19.57
N ARG A 26 -41.76 28.20 18.40
CA ARG A 26 -42.72 29.23 17.92
C ARG A 26 -42.42 29.71 16.50
N ARG A 27 -43.45 30.30 15.89
CA ARG A 27 -43.75 30.51 14.46
C ARG A 27 -43.15 31.81 13.87
N SER A 28 -43.03 31.80 12.53
CA SER A 28 -42.86 32.87 11.51
C SER A 28 -43.80 34.09 11.69
N PRO A 29 -43.82 35.19 10.88
CA PRO A 29 -43.32 35.34 9.49
C PRO A 29 -42.73 36.73 9.09
N GLY A 30 -42.20 36.83 7.86
CA GLY A 30 -41.80 38.11 7.26
C GLY A 30 -41.60 38.03 5.75
N ILE A 31 -42.65 38.38 5.01
CA ILE A 31 -42.72 38.47 3.55
C ILE A 31 -42.03 39.76 3.09
N GLY A 32 -41.12 39.67 2.13
CA GLY A 32 -40.49 40.82 1.45
C GLY A 32 -40.33 40.56 -0.04
N ARG A 33 -41.41 40.75 -0.81
CA ARG A 33 -41.36 40.87 -2.28
C ARG A 33 -40.75 42.23 -2.63
N SER A 34 -39.68 42.24 -3.43
CA SER A 34 -39.28 43.42 -4.20
C SER A 34 -39.08 43.02 -5.66
N ALA A 35 -40.01 43.48 -6.50
CA ALA A 35 -39.92 43.44 -7.93
C ALA A 35 -39.03 44.60 -8.40
N SER A 36 -37.95 44.31 -9.13
CA SER A 36 -37.22 45.33 -9.88
C SER A 36 -37.23 45.00 -11.37
N ARG A 37 -37.51 46.07 -12.13
CA ARG A 37 -37.88 46.16 -13.54
C ARG A 37 -36.91 45.45 -14.50
N ARG A 38 -37.47 44.58 -15.35
CA ARG A 38 -36.88 44.14 -16.62
C ARG A 38 -36.67 45.35 -17.55
N ARG A 39 -35.42 45.75 -17.76
CA ARG A 39 -35.02 46.67 -18.84
C ARG A 39 -34.96 45.87 -20.15
N LYS A 40 -35.80 46.23 -21.13
CA LYS A 40 -35.71 45.71 -22.52
C LYS A 40 -34.40 46.22 -23.15
N SER A 41 -33.45 45.31 -23.36
CA SER A 41 -32.29 45.57 -24.20
C SER A 41 -32.69 45.38 -25.67
N SER A 42 -32.39 46.39 -26.48
CA SER A 42 -32.62 46.46 -27.91
C SER A 42 -31.74 45.44 -28.63
N ARG A 43 -32.35 44.51 -29.37
CA ARG A 43 -31.67 43.64 -30.33
C ARG A 43 -31.02 44.51 -31.41
N ARG A 44 -29.69 44.58 -31.42
CA ARG A 44 -28.89 45.00 -32.57
C ARG A 44 -27.88 43.89 -32.90
N THR A 45 -28.20 43.15 -33.97
CA THR A 45 -27.25 42.59 -34.95
C THR A 45 -25.86 42.14 -34.45
N THR A 46 -25.77 40.89 -34.00
CA THR A 46 -24.50 40.15 -33.76
C THR A 46 -24.55 38.74 -34.36
N GLY A 47 -25.21 38.56 -35.51
CA GLY A 47 -25.39 37.25 -36.14
C GLY A 47 -24.26 36.82 -37.07
N THR A 48 -23.49 37.76 -37.63
CA THR A 48 -22.59 37.47 -38.77
C THR A 48 -21.12 37.38 -38.40
N VAL A 49 -20.66 38.05 -37.33
CA VAL A 49 -19.23 38.08 -36.96
C VAL A 49 -18.80 36.81 -36.21
N VAL A 50 -19.68 36.23 -35.41
CA VAL A 50 -19.38 35.01 -34.61
C VAL A 50 -19.23 33.78 -35.49
N VAL A 51 -20.01 33.67 -36.58
CA VAL A 51 -19.95 32.51 -37.49
C VAL A 51 -18.63 32.50 -38.28
N ALA A 52 -18.14 33.67 -38.74
CA ALA A 52 -16.87 33.75 -39.47
C ALA A 52 -15.65 33.39 -38.59
N ALA A 53 -15.65 33.80 -37.32
CA ALA A 53 -14.57 33.46 -36.38
C ALA A 53 -14.53 31.97 -36.03
N LEU A 54 -15.70 31.32 -35.88
CA LEU A 54 -15.79 29.88 -35.60
C LEU A 54 -15.40 29.01 -36.82
N VAL A 55 -15.71 29.45 -38.04
CA VAL A 55 -15.29 28.77 -39.27
C VAL A 55 -13.79 28.89 -39.48
N LEU A 56 -13.18 30.03 -39.18
CA LEU A 56 -11.72 30.21 -39.27
C LEU A 56 -10.95 29.40 -38.22
N MET A 57 -11.49 29.31 -36.99
CA MET A 57 -10.92 28.50 -35.91
C MET A 57 -11.04 27.00 -36.21
N GLY A 58 -12.16 26.56 -36.79
CA GLY A 58 -12.34 25.18 -37.27
C GLY A 58 -11.43 24.83 -38.45
N LEU A 59 -11.17 25.77 -39.37
CA LEU A 59 -10.24 25.58 -40.49
C LEU A 59 -8.77 25.48 -40.05
N LEU A 60 -8.38 26.16 -38.97
CA LEU A 60 -7.03 26.06 -38.41
C LEU A 60 -6.77 24.73 -37.68
N VAL A 61 -7.80 24.15 -37.07
CA VAL A 61 -7.72 22.82 -36.43
C VAL A 61 -7.64 21.69 -37.48
N VAL A 62 -8.35 21.83 -38.61
CA VAL A 62 -8.30 20.85 -39.72
C VAL A 62 -6.96 20.87 -40.48
N PHE A 63 -6.23 21.99 -40.45
CA PHE A 63 -4.95 22.14 -41.17
C PHE A 63 -3.68 21.83 -40.37
N GLY A 64 -3.78 21.35 -39.12
CA GLY A 64 -2.62 20.87 -38.36
C GLY A 64 -1.56 21.93 -38.07
N LEU A 65 -1.92 23.21 -38.02
CA LEU A 65 -0.99 24.33 -37.73
C LEU A 65 -0.93 24.70 -36.23
N PHE A 66 -1.37 23.80 -35.35
CA PHE A 66 -1.06 23.89 -33.92
C PHE A 66 0.05 22.87 -33.63
N PRO A 67 1.22 23.30 -33.15
CA PRO A 67 2.15 22.36 -32.56
C PRO A 67 1.42 21.66 -31.42
N ASP A 68 1.40 20.34 -31.46
CA ASP A 68 0.80 19.47 -30.45
C ASP A 68 1.60 19.63 -29.14
N GLN A 69 1.28 20.68 -28.37
CA GLN A 69 1.93 20.98 -27.09
C GLN A 69 1.23 20.20 -25.97
N SER A 70 1.13 18.89 -26.14
CA SER A 70 0.75 17.96 -25.09
C SER A 70 1.54 16.65 -25.23
N THR A 71 2.83 16.76 -25.55
CA THR A 71 3.79 15.76 -25.07
C THR A 71 4.09 16.10 -23.61
N SER A 72 3.16 15.80 -22.72
CA SER A 72 3.56 15.45 -21.36
C SER A 72 4.48 14.25 -21.53
N THR A 73 5.77 14.46 -21.29
CA THR A 73 6.71 13.37 -21.05
C THR A 73 6.22 12.67 -19.78
N GLU A 74 5.25 11.78 -19.95
CA GLU A 74 5.01 10.67 -19.03
C GLU A 74 6.26 9.80 -19.22
N VAL A 75 7.35 10.18 -18.56
CA VAL A 75 8.40 9.21 -18.24
C VAL A 75 7.64 8.18 -17.43
N ASP A 76 7.46 7.01 -18.01
CA ASP A 76 6.73 5.91 -17.41
C ASP A 76 7.22 5.78 -15.95
N ALA A 77 6.29 5.84 -14.99
CA ALA A 77 6.65 5.74 -13.57
C ALA A 77 7.40 4.43 -13.27
N GLN A 78 7.30 3.47 -14.20
CA GLN A 78 7.96 2.16 -14.24
C GLN A 78 9.48 2.21 -14.44
N ASP A 79 10.08 3.33 -14.83
CA ASP A 79 11.53 3.43 -15.11
C ASP A 79 12.36 4.04 -13.97
N ARG A 80 11.79 4.24 -12.78
CA ARG A 80 12.55 4.81 -11.65
C ARG A 80 13.44 3.76 -10.99
N THR A 81 14.67 4.16 -10.68
CA THR A 81 15.58 3.39 -9.85
C THR A 81 15.15 3.41 -8.37
N ALA A 82 15.57 2.41 -7.61
CA ALA A 82 15.38 2.40 -6.16
C ALA A 82 16.09 3.59 -5.47
N GLU A 83 17.22 4.05 -6.01
CA GLU A 83 17.95 5.21 -5.48
C GLU A 83 17.12 6.49 -5.62
N GLU A 84 16.52 6.73 -6.79
CA GLU A 84 15.63 7.87 -7.01
C GLU A 84 14.40 7.85 -6.09
N LEU A 85 13.83 6.67 -5.83
CA LEU A 85 12.73 6.54 -4.88
C LEU A 85 13.19 6.83 -3.44
N LEU A 86 14.36 6.33 -3.05
CA LEU A 86 14.93 6.54 -1.72
C LEU A 86 15.19 8.03 -1.44
N ASP A 87 15.68 8.79 -2.42
CA ASP A 87 15.89 10.24 -2.31
C ASP A 87 14.62 11.02 -1.96
N HIS A 88 13.45 10.50 -2.33
CA HIS A 88 12.16 11.10 -2.05
C HIS A 88 11.50 10.64 -0.74
N LEU A 89 11.99 9.56 -0.12
CA LEU A 89 11.46 9.12 1.18
C LEU A 89 11.75 10.15 2.27
N GLN A 90 10.80 10.35 3.17
CA GLN A 90 11.07 11.15 4.36
C GLN A 90 12.04 10.39 5.28
N THR A 91 12.84 11.14 6.03
CA THR A 91 13.68 10.59 7.10
C THR A 91 13.11 11.04 8.44
N GLY A 92 12.86 10.10 9.35
CA GLY A 92 12.31 10.38 10.68
C GLY A 92 12.69 9.30 11.70
N ASP A 93 12.56 9.64 12.97
CA ASP A 93 12.75 8.67 14.05
C ASP A 93 11.60 7.65 14.08
N ARG A 94 11.80 6.51 14.75
CA ARG A 94 10.71 5.57 15.05
C ARG A 94 9.73 6.22 16.04
N ASP A 95 8.44 6.17 15.72
CA ASP A 95 7.37 6.65 16.59
C ASP A 95 6.78 5.49 17.42
N PHE A 96 6.89 5.62 18.75
CA PHE A 96 6.35 4.68 19.73
C PHE A 96 5.12 5.23 20.48
N SER A 97 4.55 6.34 20.01
CA SER A 97 3.45 7.03 20.70
C SER A 97 2.14 6.25 20.68
N ALA A 98 1.93 5.37 19.68
CA ALA A 98 0.79 4.48 19.58
C ALA A 98 1.19 3.01 19.74
N GLU A 99 0.43 2.27 20.55
CA GLU A 99 0.62 0.83 20.73
C GLU A 99 0.27 0.09 19.43
N TYR A 100 1.19 -0.74 18.95
CA TYR A 100 0.97 -1.62 17.80
C TYR A 100 0.08 -2.81 18.16
N GLN A 101 -0.92 -3.08 17.32
CA GLN A 101 -1.70 -4.31 17.32
C GLN A 101 -1.78 -4.84 15.89
N ARG A 102 -1.56 -6.14 15.69
CA ARG A 102 -1.53 -6.73 14.34
C ARG A 102 -2.88 -6.60 13.64
N GLU A 103 -3.95 -6.65 14.42
CA GLU A 103 -5.34 -6.57 13.99
C GLU A 103 -5.66 -5.23 13.29
N TYR A 104 -4.85 -4.18 13.47
CA TYR A 104 -5.00 -2.94 12.71
C TYR A 104 -4.72 -3.09 11.21
N PHE A 105 -4.06 -4.18 10.81
CA PHE A 105 -3.79 -4.56 9.43
C PHE A 105 -4.77 -5.61 8.88
N GLY A 106 -5.84 -5.91 9.64
CA GLY A 106 -6.89 -6.84 9.26
C GLY A 106 -6.71 -8.24 9.84
N ASP A 107 -7.67 -9.12 9.55
CA ASP A 107 -7.76 -10.47 10.12
C ASP A 107 -6.89 -11.52 9.38
N GLY A 108 -5.73 -11.09 8.87
CA GLY A 108 -4.76 -11.96 8.19
C GLY A 108 -4.74 -11.76 6.67
N TRP A 109 -4.83 -12.87 5.94
CA TRP A 109 -4.76 -12.90 4.47
C TRP A 109 -6.16 -12.69 3.90
N LEU A 110 -6.40 -11.49 3.39
CA LEU A 110 -7.67 -11.09 2.80
C LEU A 110 -7.79 -11.61 1.37
N ASP A 111 -8.99 -11.51 0.82
CA ASP A 111 -9.30 -11.67 -0.60
C ASP A 111 -9.71 -10.26 -1.07
N LEU A 112 -8.73 -9.48 -1.54
CA LEU A 112 -8.94 -8.05 -1.83
C LEU A 112 -9.54 -7.81 -3.22
N ASP A 113 -9.35 -8.73 -4.17
CA ASP A 113 -9.89 -8.65 -5.52
C ASP A 113 -11.22 -9.42 -5.67
N GLY A 114 -11.57 -10.26 -4.69
CA GLY A 114 -12.84 -10.97 -4.61
C GLY A 114 -12.91 -12.19 -5.52
N ASP A 115 -11.75 -12.76 -5.89
CA ASP A 115 -11.69 -13.93 -6.77
C ASP A 115 -11.93 -15.27 -6.03
N GLY A 116 -11.96 -15.24 -4.68
CA GLY A 116 -12.19 -16.38 -3.80
C GLY A 116 -10.91 -17.04 -3.29
N CYS A 117 -9.75 -16.62 -3.79
CA CYS A 117 -8.45 -16.98 -3.26
C CYS A 117 -8.07 -16.01 -2.14
N SER A 118 -7.17 -16.43 -1.25
CA SER A 118 -6.61 -15.50 -0.26
C SER A 118 -5.23 -15.09 -0.70
N THR A 119 -4.79 -13.89 -0.30
CA THR A 119 -3.47 -13.36 -0.61
C THR A 119 -2.36 -14.37 -0.34
N ARG A 120 -2.44 -15.14 0.76
CA ARG A 120 -1.42 -16.17 1.04
C ARG A 120 -1.32 -17.20 -0.08
N ASN A 121 -2.44 -17.68 -0.61
CA ASN A 121 -2.40 -18.66 -1.66
C ASN A 121 -1.99 -18.05 -3.00
N GLU A 122 -2.37 -16.79 -3.27
CA GLU A 122 -1.86 -16.06 -4.44
C GLU A 122 -0.34 -15.95 -4.39
N ILE A 123 0.23 -15.54 -3.25
CA ILE A 123 1.70 -15.45 -3.10
C ILE A 123 2.37 -16.82 -3.18
N LEU A 124 1.79 -17.86 -2.57
CA LEU A 124 2.31 -19.23 -2.74
C LEU A 124 2.23 -19.70 -4.20
N ALA A 125 1.16 -19.37 -4.93
CA ALA A 125 1.03 -19.73 -6.34
C ALA A 125 2.01 -18.95 -7.24
N ARG A 126 2.31 -17.70 -6.87
CA ARG A 126 3.27 -16.83 -7.56
C ARG A 126 4.72 -17.31 -7.37
N ASP A 127 5.10 -17.61 -6.12
CA ASP A 127 6.51 -17.81 -5.75
C ASP A 127 6.95 -19.27 -5.82
N LEU A 128 6.02 -20.22 -5.77
CA LEU A 128 6.36 -21.64 -5.87
C LEU A 128 6.35 -22.11 -7.31
N HIS A 129 7.28 -23.00 -7.62
CA HIS A 129 7.28 -23.81 -8.83
C HIS A 129 6.58 -25.15 -8.59
N ASN A 130 6.13 -25.78 -9.69
CA ASN A 130 5.47 -27.10 -9.66
C ASN A 130 4.31 -27.17 -8.65
N VAL A 131 3.49 -26.12 -8.62
CA VAL A 131 2.38 -25.96 -7.69
C VAL A 131 1.33 -27.04 -7.91
N THR A 132 0.82 -27.62 -6.82
CA THR A 132 -0.39 -28.42 -6.84
C THR A 132 -1.47 -27.77 -6.00
N TYR A 133 -2.72 -27.90 -6.44
CA TYR A 133 -3.87 -27.31 -5.79
C TYR A 133 -4.78 -28.37 -5.20
N ARG A 134 -5.45 -27.99 -4.12
CA ARG A 134 -6.47 -28.81 -3.48
C ARG A 134 -7.67 -28.95 -4.41
N SER A 135 -8.06 -30.20 -4.68
CA SER A 135 -9.25 -30.48 -5.48
C SER A 135 -10.51 -29.84 -4.88
N GLY A 136 -11.34 -29.25 -5.75
CA GLY A 136 -12.58 -28.59 -5.35
C GLY A 136 -12.41 -27.21 -4.74
N THR A 137 -11.25 -26.55 -4.96
CA THR A 137 -10.99 -25.17 -4.54
C THR A 137 -10.78 -24.21 -5.71
N ASP A 138 -11.13 -24.62 -6.93
CA ASP A 138 -10.97 -23.83 -8.16
C ASP A 138 -9.55 -23.24 -8.30
N ASP A 139 -8.54 -24.08 -8.03
CA ASP A 139 -7.12 -23.72 -8.03
C ASP A 139 -6.73 -22.57 -7.07
N CYS A 140 -7.50 -22.34 -6.00
CA CYS A 140 -7.16 -21.35 -4.97
C CYS A 140 -6.31 -21.90 -3.83
N VAL A 141 -6.47 -23.14 -3.38
CA VAL A 141 -5.74 -23.61 -2.19
C VAL A 141 -4.51 -24.40 -2.61
N VAL A 142 -3.32 -23.79 -2.50
CA VAL A 142 -2.04 -24.44 -2.80
C VAL A 142 -1.74 -25.54 -1.78
N ASP A 143 -1.62 -26.80 -2.22
CA ASP A 143 -1.30 -27.95 -1.36
C ASP A 143 0.22 -28.25 -1.35
N SER A 144 0.95 -28.01 -2.43
CA SER A 144 2.41 -28.19 -2.46
C SER A 144 3.09 -27.36 -3.54
N GLY A 145 4.41 -27.22 -3.45
CA GLY A 145 5.25 -26.63 -4.48
C GLY A 145 6.72 -26.61 -4.06
N VAL A 146 7.57 -26.02 -4.88
CA VAL A 146 9.01 -25.88 -4.63
C VAL A 146 9.35 -24.40 -4.65
N LEU A 147 9.89 -23.89 -3.55
CA LEU A 147 10.36 -22.51 -3.42
C LEU A 147 11.86 -22.47 -3.75
N GLU A 148 12.25 -21.58 -4.65
CA GLU A 148 13.63 -21.09 -4.71
C GLU A 148 13.70 -19.86 -3.81
N ASP A 149 14.13 -20.04 -2.56
CA ASP A 149 13.99 -19.03 -1.52
C ASP A 149 14.99 -17.89 -1.73
N LEU A 150 14.47 -16.74 -2.15
CA LEU A 150 15.24 -15.52 -2.35
C LEU A 150 16.08 -15.17 -1.12
N TYR A 151 15.61 -15.39 0.11
CA TYR A 151 16.37 -14.93 1.27
C TYR A 151 17.61 -15.77 1.59
N THR A 152 17.62 -17.04 1.20
CA THR A 152 18.69 -17.98 1.57
C THR A 152 19.46 -18.56 0.41
N GLY A 153 18.97 -18.38 -0.82
CA GLY A 153 19.46 -19.04 -2.02
C GLY A 153 19.22 -20.56 -2.02
N GLN A 154 18.39 -21.07 -1.10
CA GLN A 154 18.11 -22.50 -0.96
C GLN A 154 16.81 -22.90 -1.63
N THR A 155 16.76 -24.13 -2.12
CA THR A 155 15.50 -24.73 -2.58
C THR A 155 14.77 -25.39 -1.41
N LEU A 156 13.53 -24.98 -1.15
CA LEU A 156 12.66 -25.54 -0.12
C LEU A 156 11.45 -26.22 -0.75
N THR A 157 10.99 -27.33 -0.17
CA THR A 157 9.72 -27.94 -0.57
C THR A 157 8.62 -27.45 0.35
N PHE A 158 7.60 -26.82 -0.23
CA PHE A 158 6.36 -26.53 0.48
C PHE A 158 5.42 -27.72 0.36
N GLN A 159 4.95 -28.20 1.50
CA GLN A 159 3.79 -29.08 1.60
C GLN A 159 2.85 -28.47 2.63
N ARG A 160 1.58 -28.32 2.30
CA ARG A 160 0.58 -27.87 3.26
C ARG A 160 0.36 -28.97 4.30
N GLY A 161 0.53 -28.60 5.56
CA GLY A 161 0.46 -29.48 6.72
C GLY A 161 0.99 -28.80 7.98
N GLU A 162 0.65 -29.34 9.15
CA GLU A 162 1.05 -28.77 10.44
C GLU A 162 2.58 -28.65 10.59
N ASP A 163 3.32 -29.66 10.13
CA ASP A 163 4.77 -29.75 10.29
C ASP A 163 5.57 -28.94 9.25
N THR A 164 5.01 -28.72 8.06
CA THR A 164 5.75 -28.21 6.90
C THR A 164 5.29 -26.82 6.45
N SER A 165 4.09 -26.39 6.84
CA SER A 165 3.62 -25.03 6.49
C SER A 165 4.37 -23.93 7.21
N SER A 166 5.02 -24.23 8.34
CA SER A 166 5.86 -23.28 9.07
C SER A 166 7.24 -23.10 8.43
N GLU A 167 7.69 -24.04 7.60
CA GLU A 167 9.00 -24.00 6.92
C GLU A 167 9.01 -23.00 5.77
N VAL A 168 7.86 -22.76 5.13
CA VAL A 168 7.66 -21.69 4.15
C VAL A 168 6.58 -20.73 4.63
N GLN A 169 6.99 -19.51 4.95
CA GLN A 169 6.12 -18.45 5.42
C GLN A 169 5.99 -17.37 4.36
N ILE A 170 4.96 -16.52 4.48
CA ILE A 170 4.87 -15.30 3.69
C ILE A 170 5.40 -14.19 4.58
N ASP A 171 6.55 -13.63 4.23
CA ASP A 171 7.11 -12.45 4.89
C ASP A 171 6.40 -11.19 4.41
N HIS A 172 6.29 -10.22 5.31
CA HIS A 172 6.04 -8.83 4.97
C HIS A 172 7.40 -8.16 4.80
N VAL A 173 7.84 -7.92 3.56
CA VAL A 173 9.18 -7.36 3.25
C VAL A 173 9.44 -6.15 4.15
N VAL A 174 8.56 -5.14 4.14
CA VAL A 174 8.43 -4.16 5.23
C VAL A 174 7.54 -4.77 6.32
N ALA A 175 8.10 -5.10 7.48
CA ALA A 175 7.36 -5.71 8.57
C ALA A 175 6.23 -4.79 9.09
N LEU A 176 5.07 -5.35 9.42
CA LEU A 176 3.89 -4.58 9.88
C LEU A 176 4.19 -3.70 11.11
N SER A 177 4.97 -4.22 12.06
CA SER A 177 5.34 -3.49 13.27
C SER A 177 6.38 -2.39 13.01
N ASP A 178 7.26 -2.57 12.03
CA ASP A 178 8.20 -1.53 11.59
C ASP A 178 7.43 -0.41 10.89
N ALA A 179 6.57 -0.77 9.94
CA ALA A 179 5.71 0.18 9.23
C ALA A 179 4.85 1.01 10.19
N TRP A 180 4.30 0.40 11.24
CA TRP A 180 3.53 1.11 12.28
C TRP A 180 4.31 2.25 12.91
N GLN A 181 5.58 1.99 13.27
CA GLN A 181 6.49 2.99 13.87
C GLN A 181 6.99 4.03 12.86
N LYS A 182 6.71 3.83 11.58
CA LYS A 182 7.25 4.60 10.46
C LYS A 182 6.18 5.16 9.52
N GLY A 183 4.96 5.35 10.02
CA GLY A 183 3.88 6.07 9.34
C GLY A 183 2.61 5.28 9.12
N ALA A 184 2.62 3.96 9.26
CA ALA A 184 1.41 3.17 9.04
C ALA A 184 0.31 3.42 10.08
N GLN A 185 0.64 4.04 11.22
CA GLN A 185 -0.36 4.52 12.19
C GLN A 185 -1.25 5.65 11.63
N GLU A 186 -0.76 6.40 10.63
CA GLU A 186 -1.48 7.50 9.97
C GLU A 186 -2.32 7.03 8.79
N LEU A 187 -2.06 5.83 8.29
CA LEU A 187 -2.85 5.20 7.24
C LEU A 187 -4.26 4.91 7.71
N SER A 188 -5.23 5.09 6.80
CA SER A 188 -6.57 4.58 6.99
C SER A 188 -6.57 3.06 7.12
N GLU A 189 -7.62 2.51 7.72
CA GLU A 189 -7.79 1.06 7.88
C GLU A 189 -7.69 0.31 6.53
N ASP A 190 -8.38 0.80 5.50
CA ASP A 190 -8.31 0.23 4.15
C ASP A 190 -6.89 0.27 3.56
N GLN A 191 -6.12 1.34 3.81
CA GLN A 191 -4.73 1.42 3.36
C GLN A 191 -3.84 0.42 4.11
N ARG A 192 -4.07 0.19 5.40
CA ARG A 192 -3.35 -0.86 6.16
C ARG A 192 -3.70 -2.26 5.68
N HIS A 193 -4.97 -2.53 5.38
CA HIS A 193 -5.40 -3.79 4.79
C HIS A 193 -4.71 -4.04 3.45
N ARG A 194 -4.65 -3.02 2.58
CA ARG A 194 -3.89 -3.09 1.32
C ARG A 194 -2.40 -3.32 1.59
N PHE A 195 -1.76 -2.56 2.47
CA PHE A 195 -0.34 -2.72 2.81
C PHE A 195 0.01 -4.14 3.25
N ALA A 196 -0.85 -4.77 4.07
CA ALA A 196 -0.61 -6.11 4.57
C ALA A 196 -0.90 -7.22 3.56
N ASN A 197 -1.58 -6.91 2.45
CA ASN A 197 -1.97 -7.87 1.42
C ASN A 197 -1.41 -7.51 0.04
N ASP A 198 -0.49 -6.56 -0.04
CA ASP A 198 0.12 -6.11 -1.29
C ASP A 198 1.21 -7.10 -1.74
N PRO A 199 1.10 -7.72 -2.93
CA PRO A 199 2.15 -8.59 -3.46
C PRO A 199 3.55 -7.95 -3.52
N LEU A 200 3.63 -6.63 -3.65
CA LEU A 200 4.90 -5.90 -3.58
C LEU A 200 5.58 -6.03 -2.21
N ASN A 201 4.77 -6.09 -1.15
CA ASN A 201 5.23 -6.22 0.24
C ASN A 201 5.26 -7.68 0.73
N LEU A 202 4.96 -8.67 -0.12
CA LEU A 202 4.84 -10.07 0.29
C LEU A 202 5.77 -10.98 -0.50
N GLU A 203 6.40 -11.92 0.20
CA GLU A 203 7.31 -12.91 -0.39
C GLU A 203 7.23 -14.25 0.35
N ALA A 204 7.14 -15.36 -0.37
CA ALA A 204 7.31 -16.69 0.22
C ALA A 204 8.80 -16.94 0.53
N VAL A 205 9.12 -17.22 1.79
CA VAL A 205 10.50 -17.36 2.28
C VAL A 205 10.65 -18.47 3.31
N SER A 206 11.90 -18.84 3.62
CA SER A 206 12.22 -19.71 4.77
C SER A 206 11.63 -19.18 6.08
N GLY A 207 10.84 -20.01 6.76
CA GLY A 207 10.18 -19.68 8.03
C GLY A 207 11.15 -19.35 9.18
N PRO A 208 12.22 -20.13 9.40
CA PRO A 208 13.25 -19.78 10.38
C PRO A 208 13.91 -18.42 10.11
N VAL A 209 14.17 -18.09 8.85
CA VAL A 209 14.79 -16.81 8.46
C VAL A 209 13.83 -15.64 8.65
N ASN A 210 12.56 -15.81 8.26
CA ASN A 210 11.51 -14.83 8.54
C ASN A 210 11.32 -14.60 10.06
N THR A 211 11.38 -15.67 10.85
CA THR A 211 11.33 -15.58 12.31
C THR A 211 12.52 -14.80 12.87
N ALA A 212 13.71 -15.00 12.30
CA ALA A 212 14.92 -14.27 12.69
C ALA A 212 14.87 -12.78 12.33
N LYS A 213 14.26 -12.44 11.18
CA LYS A 213 14.00 -11.05 10.76
C LYS A 213 13.08 -10.30 11.73
N SER A 214 12.05 -10.97 12.25
CA SER A 214 11.08 -10.39 13.19
C SER A 214 10.45 -9.09 12.66
N ASN A 215 10.83 -7.94 13.21
CA ASN A 215 10.35 -6.61 12.84
C ASN A 215 11.51 -5.65 12.52
N SER A 216 12.69 -6.20 12.24
CA SER A 216 13.86 -5.42 11.88
C SER A 216 13.71 -4.80 10.48
N ASP A 217 14.27 -3.61 10.34
CA ASP A 217 14.43 -2.95 9.06
C ASP A 217 15.78 -3.29 8.41
N ALA A 218 16.05 -2.71 7.24
CA ALA A 218 17.27 -2.97 6.46
C ALA A 218 18.58 -2.55 7.15
N SER A 219 18.54 -1.75 8.23
CA SER A 219 19.74 -1.43 9.02
C SER A 219 20.09 -2.48 10.06
N GLU A 220 19.11 -3.26 10.49
CA GLU A 220 19.24 -4.25 11.56
C GLU A 220 19.33 -5.68 11.04
N TRP A 221 18.72 -5.94 9.87
CA TRP A 221 18.67 -7.26 9.28
C TRP A 221 18.65 -7.19 7.75
N LEU A 222 19.43 -8.07 7.11
CA LEU A 222 19.40 -8.33 5.68
C LEU A 222 19.27 -9.85 5.45
N PRO A 223 18.74 -10.27 4.28
CA PRO A 223 18.74 -11.67 3.90
C PRO A 223 20.14 -12.31 4.05
N PRO A 224 20.22 -13.56 4.55
CA PRO A 224 21.49 -14.27 4.65
C PRO A 224 22.22 -14.43 3.31
N ASP A 225 21.49 -14.52 2.21
CA ASP A 225 22.06 -14.52 0.86
C ASP A 225 22.38 -13.09 0.39
N PRO A 226 23.67 -12.76 0.16
CA PRO A 226 24.05 -11.44 -0.35
C PRO A 226 23.55 -11.12 -1.76
N GLU A 227 23.29 -12.13 -2.59
CA GLU A 227 22.80 -11.91 -3.96
C GLU A 227 21.42 -11.23 -3.96
N SER A 228 20.67 -11.38 -2.86
CA SER A 228 19.31 -10.87 -2.70
C SER A 228 19.22 -9.47 -2.09
N HIS A 229 20.36 -8.88 -1.68
CA HIS A 229 20.35 -7.59 -0.95
C HIS A 229 19.79 -6.45 -1.80
N CYS A 230 20.12 -6.40 -3.09
CA CYS A 230 19.66 -5.35 -3.99
C CYS A 230 18.16 -5.43 -4.24
N GLU A 231 17.64 -6.62 -4.54
CA GLU A 231 16.20 -6.82 -4.71
C GLU A 231 15.43 -6.53 -3.42
N TYR A 232 15.92 -7.01 -2.28
CA TYR A 232 15.33 -6.73 -0.98
C TYR A 232 15.29 -5.23 -0.67
N ALA A 233 16.39 -4.50 -0.90
CA ALA A 233 16.44 -3.05 -0.72
C ALA A 233 15.49 -2.32 -1.68
N GLY A 234 15.49 -2.69 -2.96
CA GLY A 234 14.59 -2.12 -3.96
C GLY A 234 13.12 -2.29 -3.59
N ARG A 235 12.72 -3.49 -3.12
CA ARG A 235 11.34 -3.76 -2.67
C ARG A 235 11.00 -3.00 -1.39
N GLN A 236 11.87 -2.97 -0.38
CA GLN A 236 11.68 -2.17 0.84
C GLN A 236 11.40 -0.69 0.51
N ILE A 237 12.24 -0.09 -0.34
CA ILE A 237 12.10 1.31 -0.77
C ILE A 237 10.79 1.52 -1.52
N SER A 238 10.46 0.61 -2.44
CA SER A 238 9.26 0.70 -3.27
C SER A 238 7.98 0.63 -2.43
N VAL A 239 7.92 -0.30 -1.47
CA VAL A 239 6.79 -0.39 -0.54
C VAL A 239 6.69 0.89 0.29
N LYS A 240 7.80 1.38 0.87
CA LYS A 240 7.79 2.59 1.69
C LYS A 240 7.36 3.82 0.88
N ALA A 241 7.80 3.93 -0.38
CA ALA A 241 7.39 5.00 -1.28
C ALA A 241 5.89 4.94 -1.59
N LYS A 242 5.37 3.74 -1.93
CA LYS A 242 3.95 3.55 -2.26
C LYS A 242 3.02 3.90 -1.12
N TYR A 243 3.40 3.61 0.12
CA TYR A 243 2.58 3.81 1.31
C TYR A 243 2.97 5.06 2.12
N GLU A 244 3.80 5.93 1.55
CA GLU A 244 4.26 7.19 2.17
C GLU A 244 4.87 6.98 3.56
N LEU A 245 5.56 5.85 3.75
CA LEU A 245 6.28 5.54 4.99
C LEU A 245 7.67 6.19 4.98
N TRP A 246 8.19 6.52 6.15
CA TRP A 246 9.55 7.06 6.28
C TRP A 246 10.58 5.98 6.62
N VAL A 247 11.84 6.33 6.47
CA VAL A 247 13.00 5.56 6.92
C VAL A 247 13.69 6.27 8.09
N THR A 248 14.40 5.54 8.95
CA THR A 248 15.32 6.21 9.88
C THR A 248 16.59 6.64 9.17
N ALA A 249 17.42 7.45 9.83
CA ALA A 249 18.73 7.83 9.29
C ALA A 249 19.63 6.60 9.09
N GLU A 250 19.59 5.64 10.01
CA GLU A 250 20.34 4.38 9.95
C GLU A 250 19.85 3.49 8.81
N GLU A 251 18.53 3.35 8.65
CA GLU A 251 17.93 2.58 7.55
C GLU A 251 18.25 3.20 6.20
N ARG A 252 18.11 4.52 6.05
CA ARG A 252 18.50 5.24 4.84
C ARG A 252 19.96 4.95 4.47
N GLN A 253 20.87 5.12 5.43
CA GLN A 253 22.30 4.90 5.19
C GLN A 253 22.59 3.45 4.79
N ALA A 254 21.91 2.48 5.40
CA ALA A 254 22.06 1.07 5.06
C ALA A 254 21.58 0.80 3.62
N LEU A 255 20.42 1.32 3.24
CA LEU A 255 19.87 1.20 1.88
C LEU A 255 20.78 1.87 0.84
N GLU A 256 21.28 3.08 1.10
CA GLU A 256 22.25 3.77 0.22
C GLU A 256 23.52 2.93 0.02
N ASN A 257 24.06 2.32 1.07
CA ASN A 257 25.25 1.48 0.98
C ASN A 257 25.03 0.22 0.15
N ILE A 258 23.84 -0.38 0.22
CA ILE A 258 23.47 -1.53 -0.61
C ILE A 258 23.39 -1.09 -2.08
N LEU A 259 22.68 0.00 -2.37
CA LEU A 259 22.47 0.49 -3.73
C LEU A 259 23.77 0.96 -4.41
N GLN A 260 24.81 1.35 -3.67
CA GLN A 260 26.14 1.58 -4.25
C GLN A 260 26.71 0.36 -4.97
N THR A 261 26.30 -0.86 -4.59
CA THR A 261 26.72 -2.11 -5.24
C THR A 261 25.86 -2.46 -6.47
N CYS A 262 24.71 -1.81 -6.61
CA CYS A 262 23.70 -2.05 -7.66
C CYS A 262 22.93 -0.76 -7.98
N PRO A 263 23.60 0.25 -8.58
CA PRO A 263 23.00 1.56 -8.82
C PRO A 263 21.83 1.53 -9.80
N ASP A 264 21.78 0.52 -10.68
CA ASP A 264 20.70 0.34 -11.66
C ASP A 264 19.53 -0.50 -11.11
N GLN A 265 19.52 -0.79 -9.80
CA GLN A 265 18.45 -1.55 -9.16
C GLN A 265 17.10 -0.84 -9.38
N PRO A 266 16.12 -1.47 -10.05
CA PRO A 266 14.83 -0.84 -10.29
C PRO A 266 14.03 -0.66 -8.99
N GLY A 267 13.18 0.36 -8.99
CA GLY A 267 11.99 0.39 -8.16
C GLY A 267 10.92 -0.56 -8.70
N TYR A 268 9.98 -0.93 -7.85
CA TYR A 268 8.95 -1.91 -8.17
C TYR A 268 7.56 -1.34 -7.92
N GLU A 269 6.60 -1.73 -8.75
CA GLU A 269 5.18 -1.51 -8.50
C GLU A 269 4.51 -2.85 -8.16
N SER A 270 3.33 -2.80 -7.55
CA SER A 270 2.55 -4.02 -7.36
C SER A 270 2.17 -4.60 -8.72
N ALA A 271 2.36 -5.91 -8.88
CA ALA A 271 1.73 -6.62 -9.98
C ALA A 271 0.20 -6.43 -9.88
N VAL A 272 -0.41 -6.05 -11.00
CA VAL A 272 -1.86 -5.83 -11.14
C VAL A 272 -2.59 -7.15 -11.17
#